data_AF-A0A1C5MZV1-F1
#
_entry.id   AF-A0A1C5MZV1-F1
#
_cell.length_a   1.000
_cell.length_b   1.000
_cell.length_c   1.000
_cell.angle_alpha   90.00
_cell.angle_beta   90.00
_cell.angle_gamma   90.00
#
_symmetry.space_group_name_H-M   'P 1'
#
loop_
_entity.id
_entity.type
_entity.pdbx_description
1 polymer ?
#
loop_
_entity_poly.entity_id
_entity_poly.type
_entity_poly.pdbx_seq_one_letter_code
_entity_poly.pdbx_strand_id
1 'polypeptide(L)'
;MEEDEFQYQEHVCFERNGLMLDCSRNAVFTVEKVKFLIRTLAKLGMNVLMLYTEDTYEVEGQPYFGAYRGKYTKDEIKELDAYASMFGVELVPCIQTLAHLYNALKWPGMDKIRDSADILQPEKKETYQFIEKLLSSVKENFSTNRVHLGMDEAVMLGLGNYLKENGYKKGSLIIREHCNRVVDICRKLELKPMIWSDMYITANSTGGYYDLPENTDCSKWEHVYKISISVYTGNQNYSHRMVLVSFFAVTNQLQLHYRI
;
A
#
# COMPACT_ATOMS: atom_id res chain seq x y z
N MET A 1 33.31 -22.80 -38.08
CA MET A 1 33.16 -22.32 -36.71
C MET A 1 31.89 -22.96 -36.21
N GLU A 2 32.02 -24.00 -35.40
CA GLU A 2 30.88 -24.53 -34.64
C GLU A 2 30.51 -23.44 -33.63
N GLU A 3 29.26 -22.97 -33.69
CA GLU A 3 28.72 -22.07 -32.66
C GLU A 3 28.57 -22.91 -31.38
N ASP A 4 29.35 -22.58 -30.35
CA ASP A 4 29.19 -23.17 -29.03
C ASP A 4 27.74 -22.97 -28.56
N GLU A 5 27.04 -24.06 -28.24
CA GLU A 5 25.67 -24.03 -27.77
C GLU A 5 25.61 -23.40 -26.37
N PHE A 6 25.08 -22.17 -26.28
CA PHE A 6 24.92 -21.48 -25.00
C PHE A 6 23.72 -22.03 -24.23
N GLN A 7 23.98 -22.65 -23.06
CA GLN A 7 22.96 -23.11 -22.12
C GLN A 7 23.13 -22.41 -20.76
N TYR A 8 22.04 -21.87 -20.22
CA TYR A 8 22.01 -21.19 -18.92
C TYR A 8 20.72 -21.49 -18.16
N GLN A 9 20.82 -21.74 -16.87
CA GLN A 9 19.68 -22.06 -16.00
C GLN A 9 19.77 -21.22 -14.71
N GLU A 10 18.66 -20.58 -14.35
CA GLU A 10 18.52 -19.81 -13.11
C GLU A 10 17.50 -20.48 -12.17
N HIS A 11 17.71 -20.32 -10.86
CA HIS A 11 16.75 -20.71 -9.83
C HIS A 11 16.07 -19.47 -9.25
N VAL A 12 14.76 -19.36 -9.45
CA VAL A 12 13.97 -18.21 -8.97
C VAL A 12 13.46 -18.49 -7.55
N CYS A 13 13.93 -17.72 -6.57
CA CYS A 13 13.53 -17.88 -5.16
C CYS A 13 12.16 -17.26 -4.83
N PHE A 14 11.69 -16.31 -5.63
CA PHE A 14 10.44 -15.57 -5.38
C PHE A 14 9.59 -15.48 -6.65
N GLU A 15 8.34 -15.93 -6.56
CA GLU A 15 7.37 -15.81 -7.66
C GLU A 15 7.11 -14.34 -8.05
N ARG A 16 7.19 -13.44 -7.08
CA ARG A 16 6.94 -12.00 -7.24
C ARG A 16 8.09 -11.23 -6.64
N ASN A 17 8.74 -10.43 -7.47
CA ASN A 17 9.81 -9.55 -7.05
C ASN A 17 9.70 -8.23 -7.83
N GLY A 18 9.99 -7.13 -7.15
CA GLY A 18 9.67 -5.84 -7.73
C GLY A 18 10.04 -4.65 -6.88
N LEU A 19 9.54 -3.50 -7.34
CA LEU A 19 9.82 -2.18 -6.81
C LEU A 19 8.53 -1.48 -6.40
N MET A 20 8.55 -0.77 -5.28
CA MET A 20 7.57 0.26 -4.98
C MET A 20 8.10 1.65 -5.35
N LEU A 21 7.33 2.38 -6.16
CA LEU A 21 7.61 3.73 -6.63
C LEU A 21 6.76 4.75 -5.85
N ASP A 22 7.42 5.61 -5.07
CA ASP A 22 6.76 6.70 -4.36
C ASP A 22 6.35 7.84 -5.31
N CYS A 23 5.04 8.07 -5.43
CA CYS A 23 4.43 9.18 -6.17
C CYS A 23 3.60 10.08 -5.25
N SER A 24 3.93 10.17 -3.96
CA SER A 24 3.16 10.94 -2.97
C SER A 24 3.98 12.01 -2.26
N ARG A 25 5.32 11.93 -2.30
CA ARG A 25 6.21 12.86 -1.58
C ARG A 25 6.57 14.06 -2.47
N ASN A 26 5.53 14.67 -3.05
CA ASN A 26 5.52 15.80 -3.99
C ASN A 26 6.04 15.51 -5.41
N ALA A 27 6.90 14.51 -5.60
CA ALA A 27 7.39 14.13 -6.92
C ALA A 27 6.52 13.01 -7.52
N VAL A 28 5.49 13.37 -8.29
CA VAL A 28 4.75 12.41 -9.11
C VAL A 28 5.53 12.17 -10.40
N PHE A 29 5.83 10.91 -10.69
CA PHE A 29 6.55 10.55 -11.90
C PHE A 29 5.66 10.74 -13.15
N THR A 30 6.25 11.19 -14.26
CA THR A 30 5.49 11.26 -15.51
C THR A 30 5.28 9.86 -16.08
N VAL A 31 4.24 9.67 -16.88
CA VAL A 31 3.95 8.41 -17.59
C VAL A 31 5.20 7.85 -18.30
N GLU A 32 5.91 8.70 -19.04
CA GLU A 32 7.13 8.29 -19.75
C GLU A 32 8.24 7.80 -18.82
N LYS A 33 8.37 8.38 -17.63
CA LYS A 33 9.36 7.93 -16.64
C LYS A 33 8.96 6.59 -16.01
N VAL A 34 7.68 6.38 -15.76
CA VAL A 34 7.18 5.09 -15.27
C VAL A 34 7.35 4.00 -16.33
N LYS A 35 7.04 4.27 -17.61
CA LYS A 35 7.32 3.36 -18.72
C LYS A 35 8.81 3.00 -18.83
N PHE A 36 9.70 3.98 -18.62
CA PHE A 36 11.13 3.72 -18.56
C PHE A 36 11.51 2.77 -17.41
N LEU A 37 10.91 2.94 -16.23
CA LEU A 37 11.12 2.05 -15.10
C LEU A 37 10.60 0.64 -15.38
N ILE A 38 9.41 0.49 -15.98
CA ILE A 38 8.84 -0.80 -16.39
C ILE A 38 9.83 -1.59 -17.27
N ARG A 39 10.37 -0.95 -18.32
CA ARG A 39 11.37 -1.60 -19.19
C ARG A 39 12.65 -1.98 -18.45
N THR A 40 13.02 -1.19 -17.44
CA THR A 40 14.20 -1.45 -16.61
C THR A 40 13.96 -2.65 -15.70
N LEU A 41 12.82 -2.72 -15.03
CA LEU A 41 12.41 -3.86 -14.20
C LEU A 41 12.39 -5.16 -15.00
N ALA A 42 11.77 -5.14 -16.19
CA ALA A 42 11.71 -6.30 -17.07
C ALA A 42 13.11 -6.81 -17.47
N LYS A 43 14.06 -5.90 -17.77
CA LYS A 43 15.46 -6.26 -18.06
C LYS A 43 16.20 -6.88 -16.87
N LEU A 44 15.77 -6.56 -15.66
CA LEU A 44 16.34 -7.08 -14.40
C LEU A 44 15.63 -8.36 -13.92
N GLY A 45 14.68 -8.90 -14.70
CA GLY A 45 13.90 -10.08 -14.30
C GLY A 45 12.82 -9.80 -13.24
N MET A 46 12.48 -8.52 -13.02
CA MET A 46 11.44 -8.12 -12.07
C MET A 46 10.06 -8.07 -12.73
N ASN A 47 9.04 -8.51 -11.98
CA ASN A 47 7.69 -8.73 -12.50
C ASN A 47 6.59 -7.98 -11.74
N VAL A 48 6.93 -7.12 -10.77
CA VAL A 48 5.97 -6.26 -10.06
C VAL A 48 6.45 -4.82 -9.98
N LEU A 49 5.55 -3.87 -10.26
CA LEU A 49 5.71 -2.46 -9.94
C LEU A 49 4.55 -2.02 -9.04
N MET A 50 4.86 -1.64 -7.81
CA MET A 50 3.92 -1.09 -6.85
C MET A 50 3.89 0.44 -6.95
N LEU A 51 2.75 1.03 -7.26
CA LEU A 51 2.61 2.49 -7.45
C LEU A 51 2.02 3.12 -6.18
N TYR A 52 2.88 3.76 -5.37
CA TYR A 52 2.49 4.36 -4.09
C TYR A 52 1.90 5.77 -4.28
N THR A 53 0.60 5.87 -4.06
CA THR A 53 -0.23 7.05 -4.30
C THR A 53 -1.19 7.29 -3.12
N GLU A 54 -0.83 8.19 -2.21
CA GLU A 54 -1.65 8.62 -1.07
C GLU A 54 -2.92 9.33 -1.60
N ASP A 55 -2.71 10.41 -2.35
CA ASP A 55 -3.75 11.27 -2.92
C ASP A 55 -3.57 11.57 -4.42
N THR A 56 -2.58 10.96 -5.06
CA THR A 56 -2.09 11.33 -6.41
C THR A 56 -2.68 10.48 -7.54
N TYR A 57 -3.97 10.15 -7.44
CA TYR A 57 -4.75 9.51 -8.51
C TYR A 57 -6.17 10.08 -8.56
N GLU A 58 -6.84 9.95 -9.70
CA GLU A 58 -8.22 10.41 -9.85
C GLU A 58 -9.23 9.53 -9.12
N VAL A 59 -10.19 10.19 -8.46
CA VAL A 59 -11.35 9.54 -7.83
C VAL A 59 -12.59 10.32 -8.21
N GLU A 60 -13.55 9.61 -8.81
CA GLU A 60 -14.77 10.21 -9.31
C GLU A 60 -15.62 10.82 -8.18
N GLY A 61 -16.13 12.03 -8.43
CA GLY A 61 -16.90 12.78 -7.43
C GLY A 61 -16.07 13.30 -6.25
N GLN A 62 -14.72 13.30 -6.34
CA GLN A 62 -13.82 13.84 -5.31
C GLN A 62 -12.86 14.90 -5.92
N PRO A 63 -13.34 16.11 -6.24
CA PRO A 63 -12.55 17.12 -6.96
C PRO A 63 -11.32 17.60 -6.18
N TYR A 64 -11.39 17.62 -4.83
CA TYR A 64 -10.28 18.02 -3.98
C TYR A 64 -9.22 16.93 -3.79
N PHE A 65 -9.56 15.66 -4.05
CA PHE A 65 -8.61 14.56 -3.94
C PHE A 65 -7.55 14.69 -5.04
N GLY A 66 -6.29 14.83 -4.61
CA GLY A 66 -5.14 15.09 -5.48
C GLY A 66 -5.11 16.46 -6.16
N ALA A 67 -5.94 17.41 -5.72
CA ALA A 67 -5.94 18.76 -6.30
C ALA A 67 -4.59 19.44 -6.12
N TYR A 68 -4.02 19.96 -7.22
CA TYR A 68 -2.70 20.60 -7.29
C TYR A 68 -1.52 19.69 -6.91
N ARG A 69 -1.69 18.37 -7.00
CA ARG A 69 -0.66 17.38 -6.62
C ARG A 69 -0.02 16.67 -7.80
N GLY A 70 -0.50 16.92 -9.02
CA GLY A 70 -0.08 16.20 -10.22
C GLY A 70 -0.61 14.77 -10.25
N LYS A 71 -1.85 14.54 -9.77
CA LYS A 71 -2.46 13.21 -9.74
C LYS A 71 -2.50 12.58 -11.14
N TYR A 72 -2.31 11.26 -11.20
CA TYR A 72 -2.55 10.51 -12.42
C TYR A 72 -4.03 10.51 -12.77
N THR A 73 -4.33 10.72 -14.05
CA THR A 73 -5.66 10.55 -14.61
C THR A 73 -6.02 9.07 -14.76
N LYS A 74 -7.33 8.78 -14.89
CA LYS A 74 -7.80 7.41 -15.19
C LYS A 74 -7.12 6.81 -16.44
N ASP A 75 -6.94 7.62 -17.48
CA ASP A 75 -6.34 7.18 -18.75
C ASP A 75 -4.83 6.94 -18.63
N GLU A 76 -4.10 7.78 -17.89
CA GLU A 76 -2.67 7.57 -17.63
C GLU A 76 -2.42 6.28 -16.85
N ILE A 77 -3.25 5.96 -15.85
CA ILE A 77 -3.14 4.70 -15.10
C ILE A 77 -3.38 3.51 -16.03
N LYS A 78 -4.44 3.53 -16.85
CA LYS A 78 -4.75 2.45 -17.80
C LYS A 78 -3.65 2.27 -18.84
N GLU A 79 -3.07 3.37 -19.31
CA GLU A 79 -1.92 3.35 -20.22
C GLU A 79 -0.72 2.68 -19.56
N LEU A 80 -0.39 3.04 -18.32
CA LEU A 80 0.70 2.43 -17.57
C LEU A 80 0.46 0.95 -17.27
N ASP A 81 -0.77 0.57 -16.90
CA ASP A 81 -1.15 -0.82 -16.61
C ASP A 81 -1.03 -1.69 -17.87
N ALA A 82 -1.57 -1.23 -19.00
CA ALA A 82 -1.45 -1.91 -20.28
C ALA A 82 0.01 -2.02 -20.73
N TYR A 83 0.79 -0.94 -20.57
CA TYR A 83 2.20 -0.93 -20.93
C TYR A 83 3.02 -1.90 -20.06
N ALA A 84 2.77 -1.97 -18.75
CA ALA A 84 3.43 -2.90 -17.84
C ALA A 84 3.16 -4.36 -18.24
N SER A 85 1.91 -4.67 -18.59
CA SER A 85 1.48 -6.00 -19.02
C SER A 85 2.25 -6.51 -20.25
N MET A 86 2.58 -5.64 -21.21
CA MET A 86 3.37 -6.00 -22.40
C MET A 86 4.77 -6.57 -22.05
N PHE A 87 5.31 -6.23 -20.87
CA PHE A 87 6.60 -6.70 -20.39
C PHE A 87 6.50 -7.77 -19.30
N GLY A 88 5.29 -8.29 -19.02
CA GLY A 88 5.07 -9.24 -17.93
C GLY A 88 5.24 -8.63 -16.53
N VAL A 89 5.13 -7.30 -16.42
CA VAL A 89 5.18 -6.58 -15.13
C VAL A 89 3.76 -6.30 -14.65
N GLU A 90 3.43 -6.75 -13.44
CA GLU A 90 2.16 -6.44 -12.78
C GLU A 90 2.23 -5.04 -12.14
N LEU A 91 1.34 -4.13 -12.53
CA LEU A 91 1.19 -2.82 -11.89
C LEU A 91 0.21 -2.95 -10.71
N VAL A 92 0.70 -2.76 -9.48
CA VAL A 92 -0.08 -2.90 -8.26
C VAL A 92 -0.32 -1.52 -7.62
N PRO A 93 -1.57 -1.09 -7.43
CA PRO A 93 -1.88 0.14 -6.73
C PRO A 93 -1.55 0.02 -5.24
N CYS A 94 -0.82 1.01 -4.72
CA CYS A 94 -0.58 1.17 -3.29
C CYS A 94 -1.18 2.49 -2.83
N ILE A 95 -2.34 2.40 -2.19
CA ILE A 95 -3.12 3.55 -1.72
C ILE A 95 -3.14 3.61 -0.20
N GLN A 96 -3.74 4.67 0.33
CA GLN A 96 -3.98 4.81 1.76
C GLN A 96 -5.47 4.73 2.10
N THR A 97 -5.80 3.93 3.11
CA THR A 97 -7.18 3.73 3.58
C THR A 97 -7.36 3.99 5.07
N LEU A 98 -6.35 4.54 5.74
CA LEU A 98 -6.41 4.95 7.15
C LEU A 98 -5.62 6.23 7.42
N ALA A 99 -4.29 6.18 7.35
CA ALA A 99 -3.38 7.28 7.68
C ALA A 99 -2.64 7.81 6.44
N HIS A 100 -1.67 8.73 6.62
CA HIS A 100 -0.91 9.37 5.54
C HIS A 100 -1.77 10.12 4.51
N LEU A 101 -2.93 10.61 4.94
CA LEU A 101 -3.89 11.30 4.07
C LEU A 101 -3.95 12.81 4.33
N TYR A 102 -2.90 13.41 4.91
CA TYR A 102 -2.86 14.85 5.22
C TYR A 102 -3.28 15.73 4.04
N ASN A 103 -2.75 15.45 2.84
CA ASN A 103 -3.06 16.25 1.65
C ASN A 103 -4.50 16.05 1.14
N ALA A 104 -5.10 14.88 1.37
CA ALA A 104 -6.49 14.61 1.04
C ALA A 104 -7.45 15.21 2.09
N LEU A 105 -7.09 15.17 3.38
CA LEU A 105 -7.96 15.54 4.50
C LEU A 105 -7.90 17.03 4.89
N LYS A 106 -6.98 17.81 4.33
CA LYS A 106 -6.86 19.25 4.61
C LYS A 106 -7.98 20.11 4.01
N TRP A 107 -8.74 19.58 3.06
CA TRP A 107 -9.73 20.34 2.31
C TRP A 107 -11.07 20.49 3.07
N PRO A 108 -11.81 21.60 2.84
CA PRO A 108 -13.13 21.80 3.44
C PRO A 108 -14.07 20.63 3.16
N GLY A 109 -14.81 20.21 4.18
CA GLY A 109 -15.75 19.09 4.10
C GLY A 109 -15.18 17.74 4.53
N MET A 110 -13.86 17.60 4.59
CA MET A 110 -13.20 16.37 5.06
C MET A 110 -13.21 16.22 6.59
N ASP A 111 -13.53 17.29 7.34
CA ASP A 111 -13.66 17.26 8.80
C ASP A 111 -14.60 16.16 9.32
N LYS A 112 -15.64 15.83 8.53
CA LYS A 112 -16.64 14.82 8.89
C LYS A 112 -16.06 13.41 9.02
N ILE A 113 -14.99 13.11 8.29
CA ILE A 113 -14.37 11.79 8.19
C ILE A 113 -12.96 11.76 8.78
N ARG A 114 -12.56 12.81 9.50
CA ARG A 114 -11.18 13.01 9.99
C ARG A 114 -11.09 12.74 11.48
N ASP A 115 -10.17 11.87 11.90
CA ASP A 115 -9.84 11.66 13.31
C ASP A 115 -8.78 12.68 13.77
N SER A 116 -7.63 12.66 13.10
CA SER A 116 -6.50 13.59 13.29
C SER A 116 -6.12 14.24 11.95
N ALA A 117 -5.07 15.07 11.90
CA ALA A 117 -4.69 15.81 10.70
C ALA A 117 -4.53 14.95 9.42
N ASP A 118 -4.11 13.70 9.57
CA ASP A 118 -3.76 12.79 8.49
C ASP A 118 -4.43 11.40 8.58
N ILE A 119 -5.26 11.17 9.62
CA ILE A 119 -5.93 9.89 9.88
C ILE A 119 -7.44 10.03 9.63
N LEU A 120 -8.01 9.12 8.83
CA LEU A 120 -9.44 8.92 8.66
C LEU A 120 -10.07 8.39 9.95
N GLN A 121 -11.26 8.88 10.29
CA GLN A 121 -12.00 8.43 11.46
C GLN A 121 -12.73 7.11 11.19
N PRO A 122 -12.36 6.01 11.86
CA PRO A 122 -13.08 4.74 11.74
C PRO A 122 -14.47 4.81 12.36
N GLU A 123 -15.29 3.78 12.11
CA GLU A 123 -16.66 3.65 12.64
C GLU A 123 -17.66 4.69 12.11
N LYS A 124 -17.26 5.57 11.19
CA LYS A 124 -18.17 6.46 10.46
C LYS A 124 -18.59 5.90 9.12
N LYS A 125 -19.89 5.99 8.81
CA LYS A 125 -20.44 5.55 7.52
C LYS A 125 -19.79 6.31 6.36
N GLU A 126 -19.60 7.60 6.52
CA GLU A 126 -19.03 8.52 5.54
C GLU A 126 -17.58 8.16 5.22
N THR A 127 -16.79 7.73 6.22
CA THR A 127 -15.43 7.26 6.03
C THR A 127 -15.40 6.03 5.12
N TYR A 128 -16.28 5.05 5.36
CA TYR A 128 -16.33 3.84 4.55
C TYR A 128 -16.88 4.10 3.14
N GLN A 129 -17.81 5.04 2.98
CA GLN A 129 -18.25 5.51 1.66
C GLN A 129 -17.12 6.19 0.89
N PHE A 130 -16.27 6.96 1.58
CA PHE A 130 -15.08 7.56 0.98
C PHE A 130 -14.08 6.48 0.53
N ILE A 131 -13.75 5.52 1.39
CA ILE A 131 -12.85 4.39 1.07
C ILE A 131 -13.40 3.53 -0.08
N GLU A 132 -14.70 3.28 -0.12
CA GLU A 132 -15.34 2.53 -1.22
C GLU A 132 -15.18 3.25 -2.57
N LYS A 133 -15.23 4.59 -2.60
CA LYS A 133 -14.92 5.37 -3.82
C LYS A 133 -13.46 5.24 -4.23
N LEU A 134 -12.52 5.28 -3.27
CA LEU A 134 -11.09 5.08 -3.55
C LEU A 134 -10.85 3.71 -4.19
N LEU A 135 -11.37 2.66 -3.57
CA LEU A 135 -11.20 1.28 -4.03
C LEU A 135 -11.95 1.00 -5.35
N SER A 136 -13.10 1.64 -5.58
CA SER A 136 -13.82 1.54 -6.85
C SER A 136 -12.98 2.16 -7.98
N SER A 137 -12.37 3.33 -7.75
CA SER A 137 -11.47 3.94 -8.73
C SER A 137 -10.26 3.03 -9.01
N VAL A 138 -9.69 2.39 -7.98
CA VAL A 138 -8.64 1.38 -8.18
C VAL A 138 -9.13 0.23 -9.06
N LYS A 139 -10.28 -0.37 -8.73
CA LYS A 139 -10.83 -1.50 -9.48
C LYS A 139 -11.15 -1.17 -10.94
N GLU A 140 -11.55 0.07 -11.23
CA GLU A 140 -11.89 0.53 -12.59
C GLU A 140 -10.67 0.75 -13.48
N ASN A 141 -9.50 1.06 -12.91
CA ASN A 141 -8.36 1.58 -13.66
C ASN A 141 -7.14 0.64 -13.72
N PHE A 142 -7.06 -0.36 -12.85
CA PHE A 142 -5.99 -1.37 -12.85
C PHE A 142 -6.55 -2.74 -13.27
N SER A 143 -5.81 -3.49 -14.09
CA SER A 143 -6.21 -4.86 -14.46
C SER A 143 -5.98 -5.89 -13.35
N THR A 144 -5.06 -5.62 -12.42
CA THR A 144 -4.86 -6.47 -11.25
C THR A 144 -6.02 -6.37 -10.26
N ASN A 145 -6.28 -7.49 -9.57
CA ASN A 145 -7.15 -7.50 -8.40
C ASN A 145 -6.39 -7.23 -7.10
N ARG A 146 -5.05 -7.15 -7.10
CA ARG A 146 -4.26 -6.87 -5.89
C ARG A 146 -4.24 -5.38 -5.60
N VAL A 147 -4.37 -5.02 -4.33
CA VAL A 147 -4.26 -3.63 -3.87
C VAL A 147 -3.55 -3.57 -2.54
N HIS A 148 -2.61 -2.65 -2.37
CA HIS A 148 -2.02 -2.35 -1.07
C HIS A 148 -2.80 -1.20 -0.44
N LEU A 149 -3.32 -1.42 0.77
CA LEU A 149 -4.23 -0.52 1.49
C LEU A 149 -3.51 0.48 2.41
N GLY A 150 -2.19 0.33 2.53
CA GLY A 150 -1.37 1.08 3.49
C GLY A 150 -1.58 0.52 4.88
N MET A 151 -2.34 1.26 5.72
CA MET A 151 -2.63 0.94 7.13
C MET A 151 -1.42 1.06 8.07
N ASP A 152 -0.46 1.91 7.70
CA ASP A 152 0.79 2.17 8.42
C ASP A 152 0.74 3.41 9.34
N GLU A 153 1.64 3.44 10.33
CA GLU A 153 2.08 4.59 11.14
C GLU A 153 0.98 5.46 11.77
N ALA A 154 -0.20 4.89 12.04
CA ALA A 154 -1.35 5.59 12.60
C ALA A 154 -1.26 5.78 14.14
N VAL A 155 -0.20 6.41 14.64
CA VAL A 155 0.09 6.55 16.09
C VAL A 155 -1.05 7.22 16.88
N MET A 156 -1.68 8.24 16.29
CA MET A 156 -2.75 9.03 16.94
C MET A 156 -4.15 8.44 16.75
N LEU A 157 -4.26 7.22 16.23
CA LEU A 157 -5.53 6.56 15.94
C LEU A 157 -6.41 6.44 17.19
N GLY A 158 -7.63 6.98 17.11
CA GLY A 158 -8.61 6.95 18.17
C GLY A 158 -8.46 8.06 19.20
N LEU A 159 -7.46 8.94 19.08
CA LEU A 159 -7.13 9.98 20.07
C LEU A 159 -7.57 11.39 19.61
N GLY A 160 -8.14 11.52 18.42
CA GLY A 160 -8.60 12.79 17.86
C GLY A 160 -10.11 12.98 18.00
N ASN A 161 -10.80 13.25 16.90
CA ASN A 161 -12.26 13.39 16.88
C ASN A 161 -12.98 12.10 17.27
N TYR A 162 -12.38 10.94 17.01
CA TYR A 162 -12.89 9.65 17.49
C TYR A 162 -13.08 9.66 19.01
N LEU A 163 -12.06 10.11 19.76
CA LEU A 163 -12.09 10.17 21.22
C LEU A 163 -13.22 11.08 21.73
N LYS A 164 -13.42 12.23 21.08
CA LYS A 164 -14.45 13.20 21.44
C LYS A 164 -15.86 12.65 21.25
N GLU A 165 -16.05 11.84 20.22
CA GLU A 165 -17.38 11.34 19.83
C GLU A 165 -17.73 10.00 20.50
N ASN A 166 -16.76 9.09 20.64
CA ASN A 166 -17.00 7.70 21.06
C ASN A 166 -16.38 7.36 22.43
N GLY A 167 -15.59 8.27 23.01
CA GLY A 167 -14.76 7.96 24.18
C GLY A 167 -13.54 7.11 23.82
N TYR A 168 -12.77 6.74 24.85
CA TYR A 168 -11.51 6.02 24.67
C TYR A 168 -11.76 4.56 24.29
N LYS A 169 -11.11 4.13 23.20
CA LYS A 169 -11.01 2.73 22.77
C LYS A 169 -9.56 2.45 22.40
N LYS A 170 -9.05 1.28 22.77
CA LYS A 170 -7.67 0.89 22.47
C LYS A 170 -7.45 0.88 20.95
N GLY A 171 -6.41 1.56 20.46
CA GLY A 171 -6.11 1.69 19.02
C GLY A 171 -6.03 0.35 18.28
N SER A 172 -5.52 -0.70 18.94
CA SER A 172 -5.47 -2.07 18.38
C SER A 172 -6.85 -2.64 18.05
N LEU A 173 -7.89 -2.29 18.83
CA LEU A 173 -9.28 -2.70 18.55
C LEU A 173 -9.85 -1.89 17.38
N ILE A 174 -9.58 -0.59 17.37
CA ILE A 174 -10.04 0.33 16.31
C ILE A 174 -9.50 -0.13 14.96
N ILE A 175 -8.19 -0.37 14.84
CA ILE A 175 -7.58 -0.78 13.57
C ILE A 175 -8.06 -2.15 13.11
N ARG A 176 -8.26 -3.11 14.03
CA ARG A 176 -8.79 -4.44 13.71
C ARG A 176 -10.19 -4.34 13.10
N GLU A 177 -11.07 -3.56 13.72
CA GLU A 177 -12.41 -3.34 13.21
C GLU A 177 -12.41 -2.58 11.89
N HIS A 178 -11.58 -1.53 11.78
CA HIS A 178 -11.39 -0.79 10.54
C HIS A 178 -10.93 -1.69 9.39
N CYS A 179 -9.90 -2.51 9.61
CA CYS A 179 -9.40 -3.48 8.64
C CYS A 179 -10.50 -4.45 8.18
N ASN A 180 -11.30 -5.00 9.10
CA ASN A 180 -12.41 -5.88 8.74
C ASN A 180 -13.42 -5.18 7.82
N ARG A 181 -13.76 -3.93 8.12
CA ARG A 181 -14.68 -3.12 7.29
C ARG A 181 -14.12 -2.86 5.89
N VAL A 182 -12.84 -2.53 5.78
CA VAL A 182 -12.19 -2.30 4.48
C VAL A 182 -12.03 -3.59 3.68
N VAL A 183 -11.76 -4.72 4.33
CA VAL A 183 -11.74 -6.05 3.69
C VAL A 183 -13.11 -6.43 3.13
N ASP A 184 -14.19 -6.11 3.85
CA ASP A 184 -15.54 -6.37 3.35
C ASP A 184 -15.84 -5.55 2.09
N ILE A 185 -15.35 -4.31 2.00
CA ILE A 185 -15.42 -3.49 0.77
C ILE A 185 -14.59 -4.13 -0.34
N CYS A 186 -13.35 -4.52 -0.06
CA CYS A 186 -12.49 -5.21 -1.03
C CYS A 186 -13.16 -6.48 -1.57
N ARG A 187 -13.81 -7.26 -0.70
CA ARG A 187 -14.53 -8.48 -1.10
C ARG A 187 -15.66 -8.20 -2.08
N LYS A 188 -16.43 -7.13 -1.86
CA LYS A 188 -17.50 -6.70 -2.78
C LYS A 188 -16.97 -6.29 -4.14
N LEU A 189 -15.78 -5.69 -4.18
CA LEU A 189 -15.10 -5.24 -5.40
C LEU A 189 -14.17 -6.31 -6.02
N GLU A 190 -14.15 -7.51 -5.44
CA GLU A 190 -13.27 -8.62 -5.85
C GLU A 190 -11.77 -8.27 -5.82
N LEU A 191 -11.39 -7.40 -4.90
CA LEU A 191 -10.01 -7.00 -4.64
C LEU A 191 -9.36 -7.92 -3.60
N LYS A 192 -8.05 -8.15 -3.75
CA LYS A 192 -7.16 -8.93 -2.90
C LYS A 192 -6.27 -7.96 -2.11
N PRO A 193 -6.62 -7.62 -0.86
CA PRO A 193 -5.94 -6.58 -0.11
C PRO A 193 -4.60 -7.04 0.47
N MET A 194 -3.66 -6.09 0.50
CA MET A 194 -2.38 -6.15 1.23
C MET A 194 -2.28 -4.97 2.20
N ILE A 195 -1.59 -5.13 3.32
CA ILE A 195 -1.33 -4.05 4.29
C ILE A 195 0.13 -4.08 4.74
N TRP A 196 0.62 -2.95 5.26
CA TRP A 196 1.85 -2.96 6.04
C TRP A 196 1.66 -3.71 7.36
N SER A 197 2.72 -4.37 7.80
CA SER A 197 2.69 -5.21 9.00
C SER A 197 2.89 -4.45 10.31
N ASP A 198 3.32 -3.19 10.26
CA ASP A 198 3.73 -2.39 11.41
C ASP A 198 2.61 -2.27 12.45
N MET A 199 1.42 -1.84 12.02
CA MET A 199 0.28 -1.69 12.92
C MET A 199 -0.28 -3.04 13.39
N TYR A 200 -0.12 -4.09 12.58
CA TYR A 200 -0.44 -5.47 12.97
C TYR A 200 0.50 -5.98 14.06
N ILE A 201 1.80 -5.67 13.96
CA ILE A 201 2.81 -5.98 14.97
C ILE A 201 2.49 -5.24 16.26
N THR A 202 2.31 -3.91 16.22
CA THR A 202 2.04 -3.12 17.43
C THR A 202 0.68 -3.43 18.06
N ALA A 203 -0.27 -3.98 17.30
CA ALA A 203 -1.53 -4.46 17.86
C ALA A 203 -1.35 -5.75 18.70
N ASN A 204 -0.33 -6.55 18.38
CA ASN A 204 -0.05 -7.84 19.02
C ASN A 204 1.19 -7.82 19.94
N SER A 205 1.94 -6.73 19.97
CA SER A 205 3.15 -6.56 20.80
C SER A 205 3.07 -5.31 21.68
N THR A 206 4.07 -5.14 22.56
CA THR A 206 4.22 -3.96 23.43
C THR A 206 5.36 -3.04 22.99
N GLY A 207 6.05 -3.37 21.89
CA GLY A 207 7.21 -2.64 21.37
C GLY A 207 6.85 -1.57 20.33
N GLY A 208 7.86 -0.90 19.81
CA GLY A 208 7.73 0.01 18.66
C GLY A 208 7.46 -0.71 17.33
N TYR A 209 7.36 0.05 16.23
CA TYR A 209 7.20 -0.53 14.89
C TYR A 209 8.37 -1.47 14.57
N TYR A 210 8.06 -2.71 14.23
CA TYR A 210 9.03 -3.76 13.92
C TYR A 210 10.02 -4.09 15.06
N ASP A 211 9.76 -3.63 16.29
CA ASP A 211 10.58 -3.91 17.47
C ASP A 211 10.19 -5.26 18.08
N LEU A 212 10.67 -6.33 17.44
CA LEU A 212 10.41 -7.71 17.83
C LEU A 212 11.73 -8.48 18.01
N PRO A 213 11.88 -9.29 19.08
CA PRO A 213 12.95 -10.27 19.16
C PRO A 213 12.97 -11.19 17.94
N GLU A 214 14.17 -11.56 17.49
CA GLU A 214 14.41 -12.36 16.27
C GLU A 214 13.65 -13.71 16.25
N ASN A 215 13.35 -14.27 17.42
CA ASN A 215 12.64 -15.55 17.59
C ASN A 215 11.19 -15.39 18.09
N THR A 216 10.52 -14.28 17.76
CA THR A 216 9.14 -14.05 18.21
C THR A 216 8.18 -15.05 17.56
N ASP A 217 7.59 -15.92 18.38
CA ASP A 217 6.51 -16.80 17.96
C ASP A 217 5.23 -15.99 17.72
N CYS A 218 4.89 -15.80 16.45
CA CYS A 218 3.71 -15.06 16.00
C CYS A 218 2.46 -15.94 15.87
N SER A 219 2.55 -17.25 16.18
CA SER A 219 1.45 -18.22 15.93
C SER A 219 0.16 -17.93 16.71
N LYS A 220 0.26 -17.18 17.82
CA LYS A 220 -0.88 -16.83 18.68
C LYS A 220 -1.45 -15.44 18.40
N TRP A 221 -0.94 -14.73 17.40
CA TRP A 221 -1.37 -13.37 17.13
C TRP A 221 -2.78 -13.34 16.55
N GLU A 222 -3.52 -12.28 16.85
CA GLU A 222 -4.87 -12.10 16.34
C GLU A 222 -4.81 -11.62 14.88
N HIS A 223 -5.13 -12.52 13.95
CA HIS A 223 -5.09 -12.24 12.51
C HIS A 223 -6.39 -11.62 11.99
N VAL A 224 -6.25 -10.68 11.05
CA VAL A 224 -7.35 -10.34 10.13
C VAL A 224 -7.36 -11.38 9.02
N TYR A 225 -8.33 -12.29 9.05
CA TYR A 225 -8.44 -13.35 8.05
C TYR A 225 -8.56 -12.75 6.63
N LYS A 226 -7.76 -13.27 5.69
CA LYS A 226 -7.80 -12.97 4.24
C LYS A 226 -7.16 -11.63 3.80
N ILE A 227 -6.26 -11.04 4.60
CA ILE A 227 -5.36 -9.98 4.14
C ILE A 227 -3.94 -10.54 4.02
N SER A 228 -3.22 -10.18 2.96
CA SER A 228 -1.79 -10.42 2.84
C SER A 228 -0.99 -9.35 3.58
N ILE A 229 -0.03 -9.74 4.42
CA ILE A 229 0.76 -8.81 5.24
C ILE A 229 2.13 -8.59 4.58
N SER A 230 2.43 -7.34 4.24
CA SER A 230 3.71 -6.89 3.71
C SER A 230 4.63 -6.49 4.85
N VAL A 231 5.81 -7.11 4.91
CA VAL A 231 6.85 -6.77 5.88
C VAL A 231 7.90 -5.90 5.20
N TYR A 232 8.28 -4.80 5.84
CA TYR A 232 9.38 -3.97 5.38
C TYR A 232 10.72 -4.60 5.79
N THR A 233 11.59 -4.84 4.81
CA THR A 233 12.94 -5.39 5.01
C THR A 233 13.97 -4.38 4.49
N GLY A 234 14.09 -3.22 5.13
CA GLY A 234 15.06 -2.18 4.75
C GLY A 234 15.86 -1.69 5.95
N ASN A 235 17.15 -1.41 5.74
CA ASN A 235 18.04 -0.84 6.74
C ASN A 235 17.77 0.68 6.87
N GLN A 236 17.43 1.16 8.07
CA GLN A 236 17.12 2.56 8.38
C GLN A 236 18.37 3.47 8.50
N ASN A 237 19.27 3.47 7.51
CA ASN A 237 20.39 4.42 7.48
C ASN A 237 20.08 5.57 6.52
N TYR A 238 19.51 6.65 7.05
CA TYR A 238 19.22 7.88 6.33
C TYR A 238 20.49 8.70 6.08
N SER A 239 20.79 8.99 4.80
CA SER A 239 21.46 10.25 4.43
C SER A 239 20.95 10.76 3.08
N HIS A 240 20.38 11.96 3.14
CA HIS A 240 20.02 12.92 2.09
C HIS A 240 20.02 12.48 0.60
N ARG A 241 18.85 12.00 0.12
CA ARG A 241 18.16 12.35 -1.15
C ARG A 241 16.97 11.41 -1.30
N MET A 242 15.78 11.90 -0.99
CA MET A 242 14.59 11.07 -0.73
C MET A 242 13.89 10.67 -2.05
N VAL A 243 14.22 9.49 -2.56
CA VAL A 243 13.31 8.64 -3.35
C VAL A 243 13.30 7.31 -2.61
N LEU A 244 12.21 6.99 -1.90
CA LEU A 244 12.10 5.69 -1.24
C LEU A 244 11.84 4.64 -2.34
N VAL A 245 12.90 3.92 -2.70
CA VAL A 245 12.88 2.76 -3.60
C VAL A 245 12.91 1.55 -2.68
N SER A 246 11.77 0.92 -2.46
CA SER A 246 11.68 -0.27 -1.61
C SER A 246 11.52 -1.52 -2.47
N PHE A 247 12.41 -2.48 -2.28
CA PHE A 247 12.32 -3.81 -2.88
C PHE A 247 11.48 -4.70 -1.96
N PHE A 248 10.54 -5.44 -2.54
CA PHE A 248 9.71 -6.38 -1.79
C PHE A 248 9.72 -7.75 -2.44
N ALA A 249 9.72 -8.78 -1.60
CA ALA A 249 9.40 -10.15 -1.96
C ALA A 249 8.13 -10.54 -1.20
N VAL A 250 7.08 -10.94 -1.93
CA VAL A 250 5.82 -11.38 -1.31
C VAL A 250 5.80 -12.90 -1.25
N THR A 251 5.79 -13.47 -0.04
CA THR A 251 5.63 -14.92 0.18
C THR A 251 4.21 -15.23 0.66
N ASN A 252 3.64 -16.36 0.24
CA ASN A 252 2.32 -16.82 0.70
C ASN A 252 2.36 -17.57 2.06
N GLN A 253 3.53 -17.63 2.69
CA GLN A 253 3.74 -18.24 4.00
C GLN A 253 4.57 -17.27 4.84
N LEU A 254 3.99 -16.79 5.95
CA LEU A 254 4.72 -16.17 7.05
C LEU A 254 5.58 -17.25 7.72
N GLN A 255 6.66 -17.65 7.05
CA GLN A 255 7.82 -18.26 7.69
C GLN A 255 8.94 -17.24 7.58
N LEU A 256 9.09 -16.43 8.62
CA LEU A 256 10.29 -15.64 8.84
C LEU A 256 11.41 -16.65 9.12
N HIS A 257 12.11 -17.11 8.08
CA HIS A 257 13.34 -17.89 8.19
C HIS A 257 14.42 -17.07 7.49
N TYR A 258 15.09 -16.19 8.23
CA TYR A 258 16.28 -15.51 7.73
C TYR A 258 17.53 -16.25 8.20
N ARG A 259 18.44 -16.52 7.26
CA ARG A 259 19.90 -16.56 7.50
C ARG A 259 20.46 -15.37 6.71
N ILE A 260 21.32 -14.59 7.39
CA ILE A 260 22.07 -13.45 6.84
C ILE A 260 22.93 -13.89 5.65
#